data_AF-A0AAW4JDD8-F1
#
_entry.id   AF-A0AAW4JDD8-F1
#
_cell.length_a   1.000
_cell.length_b   1.000
_cell.length_c   1.000
_cell.angle_alpha   90.00
_cell.angle_beta   90.00
_cell.angle_gamma   90.00
#
_symmetry.space_group_name_H-M   'P 1'
#
loop_
_entity.id
_entity.type
_entity.pdbx_description
1 polymer ?
#
loop_
_entity_poly.entity_id
_entity_poly.type
_entity_poly.pdbx_seq_one_letter_code
_entity_poly.pdbx_strand_id
1 'polypeptide(L)'
;MFKLWYRLTQELKARFISSLIVFFRINEFAYRGLTLAEIEMARPVFGDLIDYSKIRIFNIPYLPWQPTNIFIAPNGNLYVHQKYFHSDYSRCSITLQSIFIHELTHILQYQQQTNVILKGALLQLGYYLSLKLYNPYKYQFVEGRAFTQYNIEQQGDIARDIFLKKVPNIILKK
;
A
#
# COMPACT_ATOMS: atom_id res chain seq x y z
N MET A 1 -40.28 -28.22 14.10
CA MET A 1 -38.87 -28.05 14.51
C MET A 1 -37.95 -27.57 13.39
N PHE A 2 -37.90 -28.23 12.22
CA PHE A 2 -37.01 -27.85 11.10
C PHE A 2 -37.13 -26.39 10.62
N LYS A 3 -38.36 -25.90 10.37
CA LYS A 3 -38.61 -24.49 9.97
C LYS A 3 -38.15 -23.46 11.01
N LEU A 4 -38.28 -23.78 12.30
CA LEU A 4 -37.87 -22.90 13.40
C LEU A 4 -36.34 -22.83 13.48
N TRP A 5 -35.67 -23.97 13.34
CA TRP A 5 -34.21 -24.06 13.30
C TRP A 5 -33.63 -23.36 12.08
N TYR A 6 -34.22 -23.56 10.90
CA TYR A 6 -33.84 -22.85 9.68
C TYR A 6 -33.95 -21.32 9.86
N ARG A 7 -35.07 -20.82 10.39
CA ARG A 7 -35.28 -19.39 10.64
C ARG A 7 -34.27 -18.82 11.65
N LEU A 8 -34.02 -19.53 12.75
CA LEU A 8 -32.99 -19.16 13.74
C LEU A 8 -31.59 -19.08 13.11
N THR A 9 -31.21 -20.05 12.27
CA THR A 9 -29.91 -20.01 11.60
C THR A 9 -29.81 -18.87 10.59
N GLN A 10 -30.90 -18.51 9.91
CA GLN A 10 -30.92 -17.35 9.00
C GLN A 10 -30.84 -16.02 9.76
N GLU A 11 -31.53 -15.90 10.90
CA GLU A 11 -31.42 -14.71 11.75
C GLU A 11 -30.03 -14.56 12.36
N LEU A 12 -29.40 -15.64 12.83
CA LEU A 12 -28.02 -15.62 13.32
C LEU A 12 -27.03 -15.22 12.22
N LYS A 13 -27.17 -15.79 11.01
CA LYS A 13 -26.36 -15.39 9.85
C LYS A 13 -26.57 -13.92 9.50
N ALA A 14 -27.81 -13.45 9.46
CA ALA A 14 -28.14 -12.06 9.16
C ALA A 14 -27.56 -11.10 10.20
N ARG A 15 -27.65 -11.43 11.49
CA ARG A 15 -27.05 -10.64 12.58
C ARG A 15 -25.54 -10.62 12.48
N PHE A 16 -24.91 -11.76 12.19
CA PHE A 16 -23.46 -11.83 11.98
C PHE A 16 -23.00 -10.98 10.79
N ILE A 17 -23.68 -11.07 9.64
CA ILE A 17 -23.39 -10.25 8.45
C ILE A 17 -23.62 -8.76 8.77
N SER A 18 -24.72 -8.41 9.45
CA SER A 18 -24.98 -7.03 9.86
C SER A 18 -23.89 -6.50 10.80
N SER A 19 -23.41 -7.32 11.75
CA SER A 19 -22.30 -6.96 12.62
C SER A 19 -21.01 -6.74 11.84
N LEU A 20 -20.72 -7.56 10.83
CA LEU A 20 -19.57 -7.37 9.94
C LEU A 20 -19.66 -6.07 9.13
N ILE A 21 -20.83 -5.75 8.57
CA ILE A 21 -21.05 -4.51 7.82
C ILE A 21 -20.78 -3.27 8.69
N VAL A 22 -21.27 -3.29 9.93
CA VAL A 22 -21.04 -2.20 10.89
C VAL A 22 -19.56 -2.16 11.32
N PHE A 23 -18.98 -3.32 11.65
CA PHE A 23 -17.60 -3.43 12.11
C PHE A 23 -16.59 -2.96 11.07
N PHE A 24 -16.77 -3.36 9.81
CA PHE A 24 -15.91 -2.95 8.69
C PHE A 24 -16.33 -1.64 8.02
N ARG A 25 -17.38 -0.97 8.53
CA ARG A 25 -17.98 0.23 7.91
C ARG A 25 -18.20 0.08 6.40
N ILE A 26 -18.66 -1.09 5.96
CA ILE A 26 -18.83 -1.39 4.52
C ILE A 26 -19.82 -0.41 3.86
N ASN A 27 -20.77 0.14 4.62
CA ASN A 27 -21.70 1.17 4.13
C ASN A 27 -20.99 2.47 3.71
N GLU A 28 -19.79 2.73 4.20
CA GLU A 28 -18.98 3.90 3.87
C GLU A 28 -17.86 3.56 2.87
N PHE A 29 -17.88 2.36 2.29
CA PHE A 29 -16.90 1.91 1.32
C PHE A 29 -16.92 2.78 0.06
N ALA A 30 -15.73 3.19 -0.36
CA ALA A 30 -15.50 3.93 -1.58
C ALA A 30 -14.14 3.52 -2.18
N TYR A 31 -14.05 3.63 -3.49
CA TYR A 31 -12.79 3.49 -4.20
C TYR A 31 -12.70 4.50 -5.34
N ARG A 32 -11.48 4.78 -5.77
CA ARG A 32 -11.22 5.68 -6.91
C ARG A 32 -9.97 5.28 -7.67
N GLY A 33 -9.82 5.80 -8.88
CA GLY A 33 -8.54 5.81 -9.58
C GLY A 33 -7.63 6.94 -9.09
N LEU A 34 -6.42 7.00 -9.65
CA LEU A 34 -5.54 8.14 -9.44
C LEU A 34 -6.09 9.40 -10.12
N THR A 35 -5.87 10.55 -9.48
CA THR A 35 -6.11 11.85 -10.11
C THR A 35 -4.99 12.17 -11.11
N LEU A 36 -5.25 13.12 -12.01
CA LEU A 36 -4.19 13.62 -12.91
C LEU A 36 -3.02 14.21 -12.12
N ALA A 37 -3.29 14.98 -11.06
CA ALA A 37 -2.26 15.58 -10.22
C ALA A 37 -1.42 14.54 -9.45
N GLU A 38 -2.01 13.42 -9.04
CA GLU A 38 -1.28 12.29 -8.44
C GLU A 38 -0.34 11.62 -9.46
N ILE A 39 -0.80 11.46 -10.70
CA ILE A 39 0.01 10.92 -11.80
C ILE A 39 1.17 11.87 -12.12
N GLU A 40 0.88 13.18 -12.23
CA GLU A 40 1.89 14.22 -12.48
C GLU A 40 2.93 14.28 -11.35
N MET A 41 2.51 14.12 -10.09
CA MET A 41 3.40 14.04 -8.94
C MET A 41 4.31 12.79 -8.98
N ALA A 42 3.78 11.65 -9.44
CA ALA A 42 4.50 10.38 -9.47
C ALA A 42 5.43 10.22 -10.70
N ARG A 43 5.09 10.85 -11.83
CA ARG A 43 5.83 10.75 -13.10
C ARG A 43 7.32 11.10 -13.00
N PRO A 44 7.77 12.14 -12.26
CA PRO A 44 9.19 12.43 -12.09
C PRO A 44 9.98 11.31 -11.39
N VAL A 45 9.30 10.45 -10.62
CA VAL A 45 9.92 9.33 -9.90
C VAL A 45 9.92 8.06 -10.75
N PHE A 46 8.77 7.69 -11.30
CA PHE A 46 8.56 6.39 -11.96
C PHE A 46 8.45 6.45 -13.48
N GLY A 47 8.34 7.64 -14.07
CA GLY A 47 8.17 7.83 -15.51
C GLY A 47 6.95 7.07 -16.03
N ASP A 48 7.14 6.29 -17.09
CA ASP A 48 6.11 5.42 -17.66
C ASP A 48 6.26 3.95 -17.22
N LEU A 49 7.05 3.67 -16.17
CA LEU A 49 7.24 2.29 -15.65
C LEU A 49 5.98 1.74 -14.97
N ILE A 50 5.08 2.62 -14.52
CA ILE A 50 3.81 2.27 -13.89
C ILE A 50 2.68 2.52 -14.89
N ASP A 51 1.83 1.53 -15.10
CA ASP A 51 0.53 1.73 -15.71
C ASP A 51 -0.44 2.29 -14.65
N TYR A 52 -0.48 3.62 -14.55
CA TYR A 52 -1.29 4.34 -13.57
C TYR A 52 -2.80 4.12 -13.74
N SER A 53 -3.25 3.77 -14.95
CA SER A 53 -4.67 3.59 -15.27
C SER A 53 -5.28 2.37 -14.58
N LYS A 54 -4.45 1.39 -14.21
CA LYS A 54 -4.84 0.15 -13.52
C LYS A 54 -5.00 0.33 -12.01
N ILE A 55 -4.46 1.40 -11.44
CA ILE A 55 -4.39 1.59 -9.99
C ILE A 55 -5.77 1.98 -9.45
N ARG A 56 -6.18 1.32 -8.37
CA ARG A 56 -7.31 1.74 -7.54
C ARG A 56 -6.85 2.00 -6.11
N ILE A 57 -7.50 2.96 -5.47
CA ILE A 57 -7.34 3.26 -4.04
C ILE A 57 -8.64 2.93 -3.35
N PHE A 58 -8.57 2.06 -2.36
CA PHE A 58 -9.71 1.59 -1.56
C PHE A 58 -9.63 2.17 -0.15
N ASN A 59 -10.74 2.70 0.35
CA ASN A 59 -10.83 3.28 1.70
C ASN A 59 -11.07 2.24 2.82
N ILE A 60 -10.64 1.01 2.58
CA ILE A 60 -10.77 -0.13 3.50
C ILE A 60 -9.38 -0.73 3.76
N PRO A 61 -9.08 -1.15 4.99
CA PRO A 61 -7.85 -1.89 5.25
C PRO A 61 -7.81 -3.20 4.48
N TYR A 62 -6.61 -3.58 4.01
CA TYR A 62 -6.35 -4.87 3.39
C TYR A 62 -6.35 -6.03 4.41
N LEU A 63 -5.85 -5.77 5.62
CA LEU A 63 -5.84 -6.73 6.73
C LEU A 63 -6.74 -6.25 7.87
N PRO A 64 -7.49 -7.14 8.56
CA PRO A 64 -8.32 -6.75 9.70
C PRO A 64 -7.57 -6.04 10.85
N TRP A 65 -6.28 -6.33 11.00
CA TRP A 65 -5.38 -5.74 12.01
C TRP A 65 -4.44 -4.67 11.43
N GLN A 66 -4.68 -4.18 10.20
CA GLN A 66 -3.89 -3.11 9.61
C GLN A 66 -4.03 -1.84 10.48
N PRO A 67 -2.92 -1.28 10.98
CA PRO A 67 -2.98 -0.05 11.78
C PRO A 67 -3.56 1.11 10.95
N THR A 68 -4.29 2.01 11.63
CA THR A 68 -5.03 3.09 10.94
C THR A 68 -4.16 4.02 10.09
N ASN A 69 -2.89 4.21 10.44
CA ASN A 69 -1.95 5.08 9.76
C ASN A 69 -1.05 4.36 8.73
N ILE A 70 -1.31 3.08 8.46
CA ILE A 70 -0.53 2.26 7.53
C ILE A 70 -1.29 2.11 6.22
N PHE A 71 -0.54 2.26 5.13
CA PHE A 71 -0.99 2.08 3.77
C PHE A 71 -0.41 0.74 3.30
N ILE A 72 -1.15 -0.02 2.49
CA ILE A 72 -0.65 -1.29 1.96
C ILE A 72 -0.99 -1.39 0.47
N ALA A 73 -0.01 -1.73 -0.35
CA ALA A 73 -0.18 -1.93 -1.79
C ALA A 73 0.22 -3.36 -2.24
N PRO A 74 -0.60 -4.38 -1.97
CA PRO A 74 -0.19 -5.78 -2.09
C PRO A 74 -0.39 -6.38 -3.49
N ASN A 75 -1.31 -5.82 -4.29
CA ASN A 75 -1.83 -6.43 -5.51
C ASN A 75 -2.03 -5.41 -6.65
N GLY A 76 -1.21 -4.35 -6.65
CA GLY A 76 -1.31 -3.26 -7.63
C GLY A 76 -2.38 -2.21 -7.30
N ASN A 77 -3.08 -2.37 -6.17
CA ASN A 77 -4.00 -1.38 -5.63
C ASN A 77 -3.56 -0.94 -4.23
N LEU A 78 -3.97 0.26 -3.84
CA LEU A 78 -3.67 0.86 -2.56
C LEU A 78 -4.85 0.71 -1.59
N TYR A 79 -4.58 0.22 -0.39
CA TYR A 79 -5.57 0.04 0.67
C TYR A 79 -5.23 0.94 1.85
N VAL A 80 -6.13 1.86 2.17
CA VAL A 80 -5.94 2.85 3.24
C VAL A 80 -7.12 2.81 4.19
N HIS A 81 -6.85 3.11 5.46
CA HIS A 81 -7.93 3.35 6.40
C HIS A 81 -8.73 4.58 5.97
N GLN A 82 -10.06 4.53 6.10
CA GLN A 82 -10.98 5.59 5.68
C GLN A 82 -10.61 7.00 6.18
N LYS A 83 -10.06 7.10 7.40
CA LYS A 83 -9.51 8.34 7.99
C LYS A 83 -8.46 9.04 7.10
N TYR A 84 -7.69 8.27 6.34
CA TYR A 84 -6.61 8.75 5.46
C TYR A 84 -6.95 8.58 3.98
N PHE A 85 -8.23 8.31 3.67
CA PHE A 85 -8.71 8.30 2.29
C PHE A 85 -8.98 9.73 1.85
N HIS A 86 -8.11 10.25 0.97
CA HIS A 86 -8.23 11.60 0.43
C HIS A 86 -8.69 11.56 -1.02
N SER A 87 -9.36 12.63 -1.47
CA SER A 87 -9.74 12.79 -2.88
C SER A 87 -8.54 12.98 -3.81
N ASP A 88 -7.45 13.55 -3.28
CA ASP A 88 -6.22 13.82 -4.02
C ASP A 88 -5.01 13.91 -3.07
N TYR A 89 -4.10 12.93 -3.11
CA TYR A 89 -2.91 12.89 -2.29
C TYR A 89 -1.87 13.95 -2.66
N SER A 90 -1.87 14.45 -3.91
CA SER A 90 -0.95 15.52 -4.33
C SER A 90 -1.17 16.84 -3.59
N ARG A 91 -2.35 17.00 -2.99
CA ARG A 91 -2.76 18.19 -2.23
C ARG A 91 -2.62 18.01 -0.71
N CYS A 92 -2.20 16.83 -0.26
CA CYS A 92 -1.99 16.53 1.15
C CYS A 92 -0.64 17.06 1.65
N SER A 93 -0.32 16.84 2.93
CA SER A 93 0.99 17.19 3.48
C SER A 93 2.12 16.45 2.76
N ILE A 94 3.33 17.03 2.76
CA ILE A 94 4.51 16.42 2.16
C ILE A 94 4.77 15.00 2.69
N THR A 95 4.49 14.78 3.99
CA THR A 95 4.60 13.46 4.61
C THR A 95 3.68 12.45 3.93
N LEU A 96 2.42 12.81 3.68
CA LEU A 96 1.46 11.91 3.07
C LEU A 96 1.73 11.69 1.58
N GLN A 97 2.15 12.74 0.87
CA GLN A 97 2.66 12.62 -0.51
C GLN A 97 3.84 11.64 -0.57
N SER A 98 4.77 11.74 0.38
CA SER A 98 5.95 10.88 0.43
C SER A 98 5.61 9.41 0.71
N ILE A 99 4.61 9.15 1.58
CA ILE A 99 4.08 7.80 1.83
C ILE A 99 3.40 7.27 0.58
N PHE A 100 2.57 8.10 -0.07
CA PHE A 100 1.91 7.70 -1.31
C PHE A 100 2.91 7.29 -2.40
N ILE A 101 4.01 8.04 -2.58
CA ILE A 101 5.10 7.67 -3.49
C ILE A 101 5.77 6.36 -3.07
N HIS A 102 6.03 6.13 -1.77
CA HIS A 102 6.55 4.84 -1.28
C HIS A 102 5.66 3.69 -1.73
N GLU A 103 4.35 3.80 -1.49
CA GLU A 103 3.39 2.75 -1.84
C GLU A 103 3.25 2.51 -3.35
N LEU A 104 3.38 3.56 -4.18
CA LEU A 104 3.42 3.38 -5.64
C LEU A 104 4.61 2.51 -6.08
N THR A 105 5.68 2.45 -5.30
CA THR A 105 6.81 1.55 -5.57
C THR A 105 6.41 0.08 -5.44
N HIS A 106 5.59 -0.25 -4.44
CA HIS A 106 5.05 -1.60 -4.30
C HIS A 106 4.08 -1.96 -5.42
N ILE A 107 3.33 -0.98 -5.93
CA ILE A 107 2.51 -1.17 -7.13
C ILE A 107 3.39 -1.44 -8.36
N LEU A 108 4.47 -0.68 -8.56
CA LEU A 108 5.44 -0.95 -9.62
C LEU A 108 6.01 -2.37 -9.51
N GLN A 109 6.46 -2.76 -8.32
CA GLN A 109 6.98 -4.09 -8.04
C GLN A 109 5.94 -5.17 -8.41
N TYR A 110 4.68 -4.99 -8.03
CA TYR A 110 3.60 -5.89 -8.40
C TYR A 110 3.39 -5.97 -9.92
N GLN A 111 3.36 -4.83 -10.62
CA GLN A 111 3.23 -4.80 -12.09
C GLN A 111 4.40 -5.52 -12.78
N GLN A 112 5.59 -5.49 -12.16
CA GLN A 112 6.78 -6.25 -12.56
C GLN A 112 6.82 -7.69 -12.03
N GLN A 113 5.67 -8.25 -11.60
CA GLN A 113 5.53 -9.63 -11.13
C GLN A 113 6.31 -9.97 -9.86
N THR A 114 6.65 -8.98 -9.04
CA THR A 114 7.20 -9.23 -7.71
C THR A 114 6.08 -9.55 -6.73
N ASN A 115 6.22 -10.66 -5.99
CA ASN A 115 5.32 -11.00 -4.89
C ASN A 115 5.59 -10.12 -3.66
N VAL A 116 4.97 -8.94 -3.63
CA VAL A 116 5.13 -7.92 -2.57
C VAL A 116 4.77 -8.47 -1.20
N ILE A 117 3.63 -9.18 -1.07
CA ILE A 117 3.18 -9.75 0.21
C ILE A 117 4.21 -10.71 0.77
N LEU A 118 4.67 -11.67 -0.04
CA LEU A 118 5.62 -12.68 0.43
C LEU A 118 6.95 -12.05 0.83
N LYS A 119 7.50 -11.16 0.00
CA LYS A 119 8.77 -10.49 0.30
C LYS A 119 8.65 -9.59 1.53
N GLY A 120 7.56 -8.84 1.66
CA GLY A 120 7.31 -7.98 2.83
C GLY A 120 7.15 -8.80 4.11
N ALA A 121 6.43 -9.91 4.05
CA ALA A 121 6.28 -10.83 5.18
C ALA A 121 7.63 -11.43 5.61
N LEU A 122 8.50 -11.81 4.67
CA LEU A 122 9.83 -12.32 4.97
C LEU A 122 10.73 -11.25 5.63
N LEU A 123 10.67 -10.00 5.16
CA LEU A 123 11.42 -8.89 5.76
C LEU A 123 10.92 -8.59 7.18
N GLN A 124 9.60 -8.56 7.38
CA GLN A 124 9.00 -8.34 8.68
C GLN A 124 9.33 -9.48 9.65
N LEU A 125 9.34 -10.73 9.17
CA LEU A 125 9.77 -11.89 9.96
C LEU A 125 11.24 -11.76 10.37
N GLY A 126 12.14 -11.40 9.44
CA GLY A 126 13.55 -11.15 9.75
C GLY A 126 13.75 -10.02 10.77
N TYR A 127 12.96 -8.95 10.69
CA TYR A 127 12.94 -7.87 11.67
C TYR A 127 12.60 -8.39 13.08
N TYR A 128 11.55 -9.18 13.23
CA TYR A 128 11.15 -9.70 14.54
C TYR A 128 12.07 -10.81 15.06
N LEU A 129 12.49 -11.75 14.22
CA LEU A 129 13.38 -12.85 14.62
C LEU A 129 14.78 -12.37 15.00
N SER A 130 15.24 -11.26 14.42
CA SER A 130 16.49 -10.61 14.81
C SER A 130 16.40 -9.78 16.09
N LEU A 131 15.28 -9.86 16.83
CA LEU A 131 15.00 -8.99 17.99
C LEU A 131 15.13 -7.50 17.63
N LYS A 132 14.72 -7.13 16.40
CA LYS A 132 14.77 -5.78 15.83
C LYS A 132 16.18 -5.24 15.56
N LEU A 133 17.21 -6.09 15.56
CA LEU A 133 18.57 -5.69 15.20
C LEU A 133 18.73 -5.46 13.69
N TYR A 134 18.05 -6.26 12.87
CA TYR A 134 17.94 -6.05 11.43
C TYR A 134 16.77 -5.10 11.15
N ASN A 135 17.00 -3.96 10.50
CA ASN A 135 15.95 -3.04 10.09
C ASN A 135 15.82 -3.03 8.55
N PRO A 136 14.72 -3.57 7.97
CA PRO A 136 14.56 -3.68 6.52
C PRO A 136 14.43 -2.32 5.82
N TYR A 137 14.02 -1.27 6.55
CA TYR A 137 13.89 0.11 6.05
C TYR A 137 15.21 0.89 6.07
N LYS A 138 16.18 0.43 6.88
CA LYS A 138 17.47 1.13 6.94
C LYS A 138 18.26 0.81 5.66
N TYR A 139 18.50 1.83 4.85
CA TYR A 139 19.39 1.73 3.69
C TYR A 139 20.42 2.85 3.70
N GLN A 140 21.49 2.63 2.96
CA GLN A 140 22.45 3.66 2.57
C GLN A 140 22.45 3.76 1.05
N PHE A 141 22.40 4.98 0.55
CA PHE A 141 22.55 5.22 -0.87
C PHE A 141 24.01 4.92 -1.25
N VAL A 142 24.20 4.04 -2.24
CA VAL A 142 25.52 3.64 -2.74
C VAL A 142 25.56 3.97 -4.22
N GLU A 143 26.49 4.84 -4.62
CA GLU A 143 26.66 5.21 -6.01
C GLU A 143 26.98 3.97 -6.87
N GLY A 144 26.35 3.87 -8.04
CA GLY A 144 26.50 2.74 -8.96
C GLY A 144 25.73 1.48 -8.56
N ARG A 145 25.14 1.39 -7.36
CA ARG A 145 24.24 0.28 -7.00
C ARG A 145 22.91 0.44 -7.72
N ALA A 146 22.48 -0.61 -8.43
CA ALA A 146 21.23 -0.62 -9.16
C ALA A 146 20.02 -0.68 -8.22
N PHE A 147 18.89 -0.10 -8.63
CA PHE A 147 17.65 -0.07 -7.85
C PHE A 147 17.16 -1.47 -7.44
N THR A 148 17.28 -2.44 -8.35
CA THR A 148 16.87 -3.85 -8.13
C THR A 148 17.72 -4.60 -7.10
N GLN A 149 18.89 -4.07 -6.73
CA GLN A 149 19.76 -4.67 -5.71
C GLN A 149 19.36 -4.32 -4.28
N TYR A 150 18.43 -3.37 -4.10
CA TYR A 150 17.84 -3.05 -2.81
C TYR A 150 16.65 -3.97 -2.51
N ASN A 151 16.34 -4.21 -1.23
CA ASN A 151 15.13 -4.96 -0.88
C ASN A 151 13.87 -4.13 -1.18
N ILE A 152 12.69 -4.75 -1.15
CA ILE A 152 11.45 -4.08 -1.60
C ILE A 152 11.06 -2.85 -0.77
N GLU A 153 11.35 -2.83 0.53
CA GLU A 153 11.07 -1.69 1.41
C GLU A 153 12.08 -0.56 1.18
N GLN A 154 13.36 -0.91 1.03
CA GLN A 154 14.40 0.05 0.69
C GLN A 154 14.16 0.70 -0.67
N GLN A 155 13.65 -0.07 -1.63
CA GLN A 155 13.22 0.47 -2.92
C GLN A 155 12.12 1.53 -2.75
N GLY A 156 11.14 1.28 -1.88
CA GLY A 156 10.10 2.26 -1.53
C GLY A 156 10.69 3.52 -0.89
N ASP A 157 11.61 3.35 0.07
CA ASP A 157 12.29 4.47 0.72
C ASP A 157 13.15 5.28 -0.26
N ILE A 158 13.80 4.62 -1.22
CA ILE A 158 14.56 5.28 -2.30
C ILE A 158 13.62 6.11 -3.18
N ALA A 159 12.47 5.57 -3.59
CA ALA A 159 11.50 6.32 -4.39
C ALA A 159 10.99 7.55 -3.65
N ARG A 160 10.71 7.41 -2.35
CA ARG A 160 10.37 8.53 -1.45
C ARG A 160 11.48 9.58 -1.42
N ASP A 161 12.73 9.16 -1.27
CA ASP A 161 13.85 10.09 -1.17
C ASP A 161 14.21 10.75 -2.53
N ILE A 162 13.95 10.09 -3.65
CA ILE A 162 13.98 10.69 -5.01
C ILE A 162 12.94 11.80 -5.10
N PHE A 163 11.70 11.53 -4.69
CA PHE A 163 10.62 12.52 -4.66
C PHE A 163 10.98 13.75 -3.81
N LEU A 164 11.60 13.52 -2.65
CA LEU A 164 12.08 14.56 -1.76
C LEU A 164 13.40 15.21 -2.21
N LYS A 165 13.93 14.85 -3.40
CA LYS A 165 15.18 15.37 -3.98
C LYS A 165 16.42 15.15 -3.11
N LYS A 166 16.45 14.08 -2.31
CA LYS A 166 17.60 13.73 -1.45
C LYS A 166 18.63 12.86 -2.16
N VAL A 167 18.21 12.09 -3.15
CA VAL A 167 19.06 11.18 -3.94
C VAL A 167 18.72 11.31 -5.43
N PRO A 168 19.66 11.02 -6.34
CA PRO A 168 19.37 11.03 -7.77
C PRO A 168 18.36 9.93 -8.14
N ASN A 169 17.58 10.15 -9.20
CA ASN A 169 16.65 9.14 -9.69
C ASN A 169 17.43 7.98 -10.32
N ILE A 170 17.51 6.85 -9.60
CA ILE A 170 18.10 5.59 -10.06
C ILE A 170 17.05 4.58 -10.54
N ILE A 171 15.76 4.89 -10.39
CA ILE A 171 14.64 4.04 -10.85
C ILE A 171 14.53 4.11 -12.37
N LEU A 172 14.73 5.30 -12.94
CA LEU A 172 14.68 5.55 -14.38
C LEU A 172 16.00 5.25 -15.11
N LYS A 173 17.08 4.97 -14.36
CA LYS A 173 18.36 4.60 -14.94
C LYS A 173 18.32 3.11 -15.29
N LYS A 174 18.48 2.79 -16.57
CA LYS A 174 18.67 1.42 -17.06
C LYS A 174 20.07 0.93 -16.71
#